data_AF-A0AAP2DSG3-F1
#
_entry.id   AF-A0AAP2DSG3-F1
#
_cell.length_a   1.000
_cell.length_b   1.000
_cell.length_c   1.000
_cell.angle_alpha   90.00
_cell.angle_beta   90.00
_cell.angle_gamma   90.00
#
_symmetry.space_group_name_H-M   'P 1'
#
loop_
_entity.id
_entity.type
_entity.pdbx_description
1 polymer ?
#
loop_
_entity_poly.entity_id
_entity_poly.type
_entity_poly.pdbx_seq_one_letter_code
_entity_poly.pdbx_strand_id
1 'polypeptide(L)'
;MSRKVSIREYITMPGNTLVREDFTTSYIINEIKLFAIIKQRRIKIYEQEIDIEGCDLIIEDDTDLARKFQLKSVIEGGKRKSFEIHSSILLPDIFRCSDYGFDNVICPRTMGGVIMLVIHPNEKEKKVSLTYRYTDFNVISYLANYKKQIPAIGLIKKLMSQDRKVDLPSSLFIPLSSAGSLLRIAGFFNECEFDYWCNQFNKLHYGRQQSRDREGEIQNLLGKMSTYIEGL
;
A
#
# COMPACT_ATOMS: atom_id res chain seq x y z
N MET A 1 -28.38 29.99 18.34
CA MET A 1 -28.57 28.64 17.77
C MET A 1 -27.31 28.25 17.02
N SER A 2 -26.64 27.17 17.42
CA SER A 2 -25.45 26.70 16.71
C SER A 2 -25.86 26.17 15.33
N ARG A 3 -25.20 26.66 14.27
CA ARG A 3 -25.42 26.20 12.90
C ARG A 3 -25.07 24.71 12.84
N LYS A 4 -26.03 23.85 12.45
CA LYS A 4 -25.74 22.44 12.18
C LYS A 4 -24.83 22.36 10.96
N VAL A 5 -23.59 21.92 11.18
CA VAL A 5 -22.59 21.65 10.14
C VAL A 5 -22.89 20.28 9.54
N SER A 6 -22.83 20.14 8.21
CA SER A 6 -23.00 18.84 7.54
C SER A 6 -21.82 17.91 7.81
N ILE A 7 -21.97 16.60 7.57
CA ILE A 7 -20.88 15.64 7.83
C ILE A 7 -19.67 15.94 6.94
N ARG A 8 -19.93 16.23 5.66
CA ARG A 8 -18.91 16.60 4.68
C ARG A 8 -18.25 17.92 5.05
N GLU A 9 -19.01 18.91 5.50
CA GLU A 9 -18.43 20.17 5.98
C GLU A 9 -17.52 19.90 7.18
N TYR A 10 -17.99 19.15 8.19
CA TYR A 10 -17.21 18.86 9.40
C TYR A 10 -15.92 18.08 9.07
N ILE A 11 -16.00 17.06 8.24
CA ILE A 11 -14.83 16.24 7.86
C ILE A 11 -13.87 17.04 6.96
N THR A 12 -14.34 17.95 6.09
CA THR A 12 -13.44 18.72 5.21
C THR A 12 -12.77 19.92 5.90
N MET A 13 -13.20 20.30 7.11
CA MET A 13 -12.63 21.43 7.83
C MET A 13 -11.11 21.25 8.07
N PRO A 14 -10.29 22.29 7.79
CA PRO A 14 -8.84 22.23 8.02
C PRO A 14 -8.46 21.90 9.47
N GLY A 15 -9.24 22.38 10.45
CA GLY A 15 -9.01 22.12 11.88
C GLY A 15 -9.33 20.70 12.34
N ASN A 16 -9.96 19.88 11.49
CA ASN A 16 -10.39 18.52 11.83
C ASN A 16 -9.49 17.44 11.23
N THR A 17 -8.21 17.75 10.96
CA THR A 17 -7.22 16.77 10.49
C THR A 17 -7.08 15.58 11.44
N LEU A 18 -6.90 15.84 12.74
CA LEU A 18 -6.74 14.80 13.77
C LEU A 18 -7.98 13.93 13.86
N VAL A 19 -9.17 14.54 13.83
CA VAL A 19 -10.44 13.80 13.83
C VAL A 19 -10.56 12.86 12.62
N ARG A 20 -10.10 13.31 11.43
CA ARG A 20 -10.07 12.45 10.24
C ARG A 20 -9.09 11.30 10.43
N GLU A 21 -7.89 11.58 10.93
CA GLU A 21 -6.85 10.59 11.18
C GLU A 21 -7.37 9.53 12.15
N ASP A 22 -7.84 9.93 13.34
CA ASP A 22 -8.42 9.05 14.37
C ASP A 22 -9.56 8.17 13.81
N PHE A 23 -10.48 8.79 13.05
CA PHE A 23 -11.58 8.08 12.42
C PHE A 23 -11.08 7.04 11.41
N THR A 24 -10.17 7.43 10.50
CA THR A 24 -9.69 6.53 9.45
C THR A 24 -8.84 5.39 10.02
N THR A 25 -8.00 5.67 11.02
CA THR A 25 -7.17 4.69 11.72
C THR A 25 -8.05 3.71 12.49
N SER A 26 -9.00 4.20 13.29
CA SER A 26 -9.93 3.34 14.03
C SER A 26 -10.76 2.46 13.10
N TYR A 27 -11.22 3.01 11.98
CA TYR A 27 -12.01 2.28 10.99
C TYR A 27 -11.22 1.11 10.39
N ILE A 28 -10.01 1.36 9.88
CA ILE A 28 -9.22 0.30 9.25
C ILE A 28 -8.77 -0.78 10.24
N ILE A 29 -8.40 -0.39 11.47
CA ILE A 29 -8.03 -1.35 12.52
C ILE A 29 -9.17 -2.31 12.80
N ASN A 30 -10.40 -1.79 12.93
CA ASN A 30 -11.59 -2.61 13.18
C ASN A 30 -11.90 -3.55 12.03
N GLU A 31 -11.82 -3.07 10.78
CA GLU A 31 -12.06 -3.87 9.58
C GLU A 31 -11.04 -4.99 9.42
N ILE A 32 -9.76 -4.70 9.70
CA ILE A 32 -8.69 -5.71 9.67
C ILE A 32 -8.91 -6.76 10.76
N LYS A 33 -9.22 -6.36 11.99
CA LYS A 33 -9.52 -7.28 13.09
C LYS A 33 -10.73 -8.17 12.77
N LEU A 34 -11.80 -7.58 12.22
CA LEU A 34 -12.99 -8.33 11.83
C LEU A 34 -12.66 -9.37 10.75
N PHE A 35 -11.88 -8.99 9.74
CA PHE A 35 -11.45 -9.94 8.71
C PHE A 35 -10.61 -11.08 9.29
N ALA A 36 -9.67 -10.77 10.19
CA ALA A 36 -8.85 -11.78 10.86
C ALA A 36 -9.71 -12.77 11.67
N ILE A 37 -10.74 -12.29 12.38
CA ILE A 37 -11.72 -13.13 13.09
C ILE A 37 -12.45 -14.07 12.13
N ILE A 38 -12.95 -13.54 11.00
CA ILE A 38 -13.63 -14.33 9.97
C ILE A 38 -12.70 -15.43 9.44
N LYS A 39 -11.42 -15.12 9.26
CA LYS A 39 -10.38 -16.06 8.83
C LYS A 39 -9.85 -16.97 9.95
N GLN A 40 -10.35 -16.84 11.17
CA GLN A 40 -9.92 -17.60 12.35
C GLN A 40 -8.40 -17.54 12.55
N ARG A 41 -7.84 -16.35 12.35
CA ARG A 41 -6.40 -16.09 12.41
C ARG A 41 -6.13 -14.94 13.37
N ARG A 42 -4.95 -14.97 14.00
CA ARG A 42 -4.54 -13.90 14.90
C ARG A 42 -3.78 -12.84 14.11
N ILE A 43 -4.13 -11.58 14.33
CA ILE A 43 -3.36 -10.44 13.85
C ILE A 43 -3.07 -9.50 15.03
N LYS A 44 -1.86 -8.96 15.09
CA LYS A 44 -1.50 -7.89 16.00
C LYS A 44 -1.35 -6.61 15.19
N ILE A 45 -1.85 -5.51 15.73
CA ILE A 45 -1.76 -4.19 15.12
C ILE A 45 -1.21 -3.26 16.19
N TYR A 46 -0.13 -2.57 15.86
CA TYR A 46 0.51 -1.58 16.71
C TYR A 46 0.38 -0.21 16.04
N GLU A 47 -0.18 0.74 16.76
CA GLU A 47 -0.22 2.15 16.36
C GLU A 47 1.09 2.80 16.80
N GLN A 48 1.70 3.58 15.92
CA GLN A 48 2.93 4.31 16.22
C GLN A 48 2.58 5.73 16.67
N GLU A 49 2.76 6.02 17.97
CA GLU A 49 2.54 7.36 18.51
C GLU A 49 3.66 8.34 18.14
N ILE A 50 4.84 7.84 17.76
CA ILE A 50 6.01 8.65 17.42
C ILE A 50 6.41 8.38 15.97
N ASP A 51 6.41 9.44 15.15
CA ASP A 51 6.79 9.39 13.73
C ASP A 51 8.31 9.29 13.53
N ILE A 52 8.91 8.21 14.04
CA ILE A 52 10.36 7.94 13.92
C ILE A 52 10.68 7.34 12.55
N GLU A 53 9.81 6.48 12.04
CA GLU A 53 10.06 5.65 10.85
C GLU A 53 9.10 5.93 9.69
N GLY A 54 8.23 6.93 9.80
CA GLY A 54 7.32 7.31 8.72
C GLY A 54 6.14 6.34 8.51
N CYS A 55 5.85 5.45 9.48
CA CYS A 55 4.68 4.57 9.45
C CYS A 55 3.72 4.89 10.61
N ASP A 56 2.43 4.70 10.34
CA ASP A 56 1.36 4.91 11.31
C ASP A 56 0.93 3.58 11.95
N LEU A 57 1.01 2.47 11.20
CA LEU A 57 0.64 1.13 11.66
C LEU A 57 1.75 0.11 11.42
N ILE A 58 1.90 -0.83 12.36
CA ILE A 58 2.62 -2.09 12.15
C ILE A 58 1.63 -3.23 12.32
N ILE A 59 1.58 -4.12 11.33
CA ILE A 59 0.71 -5.30 11.34
C ILE A 59 1.58 -6.55 11.36
N GLU A 60 1.27 -7.47 12.25
CA GLU A 60 1.95 -8.77 12.38
C GLU A 60 0.92 -9.90 12.41
N ASP A 61 1.22 -11.00 11.70
CA ASP A 61 0.45 -12.24 11.82
C ASP A 61 1.17 -13.30 12.68
N ASP A 62 0.66 -14.53 12.68
CA ASP A 62 1.19 -15.66 13.43
C ASP A 62 2.33 -16.41 12.69
N THR A 63 2.74 -15.94 11.52
CA THR A 63 3.81 -16.52 10.69
C THR A 63 5.10 -15.69 10.68
N ASP A 64 5.23 -14.79 11.66
CA ASP A 64 6.30 -13.79 11.78
C ASP A 64 6.35 -12.79 10.60
N LEU A 65 5.29 -12.74 9.77
CA LEU A 65 5.16 -11.68 8.77
C LEU A 65 4.78 -10.39 9.48
N ALA A 66 5.67 -9.40 9.39
CA ALA A 66 5.41 -8.03 9.80
C ALA A 66 5.38 -7.11 8.56
N ARG A 67 4.55 -6.07 8.59
CA ARG A 67 4.54 -4.99 7.59
C ARG A 67 4.29 -3.65 8.25
N LYS A 68 5.00 -2.63 7.79
CA LYS A 68 4.83 -1.23 8.22
C LYS A 68 3.96 -0.48 7.21
N PHE A 69 2.94 0.22 7.67
CA PHE A 69 2.05 0.98 6.79
C PHE A 69 2.04 2.45 7.14
N GLN A 70 2.18 3.28 6.12
CA GLN A 70 1.80 4.69 6.22
C GLN A 70 0.35 4.84 5.73
N LEU A 71 -0.48 5.48 6.53
CA LEU A 71 -1.86 5.79 6.20
C LEU A 71 -1.93 7.17 5.56
N LYS A 72 -2.76 7.27 4.53
CA LYS A 72 -3.18 8.55 3.94
C LYS A 72 -4.69 8.54 3.79
N SER A 73 -5.31 9.70 3.97
CA SER A 73 -6.74 9.85 3.74
C SER A 73 -7.02 10.96 2.73
N VAL A 74 -8.03 10.72 1.89
CA VAL A 74 -8.59 11.70 0.96
C VAL A 74 -10.09 11.67 1.03
N ILE A 75 -10.71 12.81 0.80
CA ILE A 75 -12.16 12.92 0.69
C ILE A 75 -12.52 12.76 -0.79
N GLU A 76 -13.61 12.05 -1.08
CA GLU A 76 -14.12 11.90 -2.44
C GLU A 76 -14.29 13.27 -3.14
N GLY A 77 -13.77 13.35 -4.36
CA GLY A 77 -13.70 14.59 -5.14
C GLY A 77 -12.58 15.55 -4.73
N GLY A 78 -11.72 15.17 -3.79
CA GLY A 78 -10.54 15.92 -3.39
C GLY A 78 -9.52 16.10 -4.53
N LYS A 79 -8.77 17.22 -4.50
CA LYS A 79 -7.80 17.58 -5.54
C LYS A 79 -6.37 17.08 -5.29
N ARG A 80 -6.10 16.42 -4.15
CA ARG A 80 -4.74 15.98 -3.81
C ARG A 80 -4.31 14.88 -4.78
N LYS A 81 -3.24 15.14 -5.53
CA LYS A 81 -2.71 14.25 -6.58
C LYS A 81 -1.51 13.42 -6.13
N SER A 82 -0.91 13.77 -5.00
CA SER A 82 0.28 13.13 -4.50
C SER A 82 0.43 13.31 -2.98
N PHE A 83 1.30 12.50 -2.39
CA PHE A 83 1.58 12.49 -0.97
C PHE A 83 3.08 12.40 -0.75
N GLU A 84 3.58 13.18 0.20
CA GLU A 84 4.93 12.99 0.70
C GLU A 84 4.96 11.75 1.61
N ILE A 85 5.82 10.78 1.26
CA ILE A 85 5.96 9.48 1.92
C ILE A 85 7.42 9.29 2.31
N HIS A 86 7.66 8.69 3.48
CA HIS A 86 9.01 8.32 3.88
C HIS A 86 9.52 7.20 2.97
N SER A 87 10.66 7.37 2.30
CA SER A 87 11.10 6.47 1.24
C SER A 87 11.28 5.04 1.72
N SER A 88 11.71 4.83 2.97
CA SER A 88 11.86 3.50 3.59
C SER A 88 10.58 2.66 3.59
N ILE A 89 9.39 3.28 3.55
CA ILE A 89 8.11 2.56 3.48
C ILE A 89 7.90 1.93 2.10
N LEU A 90 8.50 2.53 1.06
CA LEU A 90 8.37 2.12 -0.33
C LEU A 90 9.63 1.41 -0.84
N LEU A 91 10.56 1.04 0.03
CA LEU A 91 11.72 0.24 -0.37
C LEU A 91 11.39 -1.26 -0.34
N PRO A 92 12.00 -2.07 -1.22
CA PRO A 92 11.93 -3.52 -1.11
C PRO A 92 12.58 -4.01 0.19
N ASP A 93 12.25 -5.23 0.61
CA ASP A 93 12.93 -5.83 1.75
C ASP A 93 14.40 -6.15 1.43
N ILE A 94 15.25 -6.13 2.46
CA ILE A 94 16.69 -6.34 2.34
C ILE A 94 17.08 -7.64 1.63
N PHE A 95 16.25 -8.69 1.68
CA PHE A 95 16.53 -9.96 1.01
C PHE A 95 16.23 -9.91 -0.49
N ARG A 96 15.46 -8.92 -0.94
CA ARG A 96 15.07 -8.72 -2.34
C ARG A 96 15.72 -7.49 -2.98
N CYS A 97 16.48 -6.69 -2.25
CA CYS A 97 16.99 -5.42 -2.77
C CYS A 97 17.90 -5.55 -3.99
N SER A 98 18.81 -6.52 -3.98
CA SER A 98 19.65 -6.82 -5.14
C SER A 98 18.84 -7.23 -6.38
N ASP A 99 17.71 -7.91 -6.19
CA ASP A 99 16.80 -8.32 -7.27
C ASP A 99 16.12 -7.11 -7.93
N TYR A 100 16.17 -5.94 -7.31
CA TYR A 100 15.61 -4.70 -7.84
C TYR A 100 16.69 -3.67 -8.21
N GLY A 101 17.97 -4.03 -8.08
CA GLY A 101 19.10 -3.13 -8.31
C GLY A 101 19.34 -2.10 -7.21
N PHE A 102 18.78 -2.31 -6.01
CA PHE A 102 19.05 -1.50 -4.83
C PHE A 102 20.30 -2.00 -4.10
N ASP A 103 20.99 -1.09 -3.41
CA ASP A 103 21.99 -1.47 -2.42
C ASP A 103 21.28 -2.02 -1.17
N ASN A 104 21.75 -3.13 -0.62
CA ASN A 104 21.16 -3.74 0.56
C ASN A 104 21.27 -2.84 1.81
N VAL A 105 22.22 -1.88 1.83
CA VAL A 105 22.45 -0.97 2.98
C VAL A 105 21.27 -0.02 3.20
N ILE A 106 20.52 0.34 2.16
CA ILE A 106 19.40 1.29 2.26
C ILE A 106 18.06 0.62 2.55
N CYS A 107 18.00 -0.69 2.41
CA CYS A 107 16.74 -1.41 2.45
C CYS A 107 16.31 -1.80 3.86
N PRO A 108 15.02 -1.64 4.20
CA PRO A 108 14.52 -2.09 5.48
C PRO A 108 14.53 -3.62 5.57
N ARG A 109 14.64 -4.14 6.80
CA ARG A 109 14.43 -5.58 7.07
C ARG A 109 13.01 -6.03 6.74
N THR A 110 12.06 -5.10 6.87
CA THR A 110 10.63 -5.36 6.72
C THR A 110 10.07 -4.42 5.67
N MET A 111 9.48 -4.98 4.61
CA MET A 111 8.82 -4.20 3.57
C MET A 111 7.65 -3.41 4.17
N GLY A 112 7.44 -2.21 3.67
CA GLY A 112 6.29 -1.38 4.01
C GLY A 112 5.26 -1.30 2.88
N GLY A 113 4.24 -0.48 3.12
CA GLY A 113 3.26 -0.11 2.12
C GLY A 113 2.52 1.17 2.51
N VAL A 114 1.78 1.73 1.57
CA VAL A 114 0.93 2.90 1.82
C VAL A 114 -0.52 2.51 1.57
N ILE A 115 -1.35 2.77 2.58
CA ILE A 115 -2.79 2.56 2.50
C ILE A 115 -3.44 3.93 2.38
N MET A 116 -4.16 4.14 1.29
CA MET A 116 -4.97 5.34 1.10
C MET A 116 -6.44 5.02 1.34
N LEU A 117 -7.03 5.67 2.33
CA LEU A 117 -8.45 5.62 2.62
C LEU A 117 -9.18 6.75 1.88
N VAL A 118 -10.14 6.39 1.04
CA VAL A 118 -11.03 7.35 0.38
C VAL A 118 -12.30 7.45 1.20
N ILE A 119 -12.56 8.62 1.76
CA ILE A 119 -13.73 8.92 2.59
C ILE A 119 -14.87 9.35 1.69
N HIS A 120 -16.02 8.67 1.80
CA HIS A 120 -17.25 8.92 1.06
C HIS A 120 -18.37 9.37 2.03
N PRO A 121 -18.55 10.69 2.25
CA PRO A 121 -19.65 11.21 3.06
C PRO A 121 -20.99 11.06 2.32
N ASN A 122 -21.98 10.42 2.96
CA ASN A 122 -23.35 10.35 2.48
C ASN A 122 -24.26 11.18 3.41
N GLU A 123 -24.58 12.40 2.97
CA GLU A 123 -25.42 13.34 3.73
C GLU A 123 -26.85 12.85 3.93
N LYS A 124 -27.41 12.10 2.96
CA LYS A 124 -28.79 11.61 3.03
C LYS A 124 -28.93 10.55 4.12
N GLU A 125 -27.97 9.63 4.17
CA GLU A 125 -27.97 8.54 5.16
C GLU A 125 -27.30 8.90 6.47
N LYS A 126 -26.67 10.08 6.56
CA LYS A 126 -25.82 10.50 7.68
C LYS A 126 -24.75 9.46 8.01
N LYS A 127 -24.12 8.91 6.96
CA LYS A 127 -23.08 7.88 7.07
C LYS A 127 -21.81 8.34 6.38
N VAL A 128 -20.70 7.75 6.82
CA VAL A 128 -19.40 7.86 6.16
C VAL A 128 -18.97 6.44 5.84
N SER A 129 -18.74 6.15 4.57
CA SER A 129 -18.10 4.91 4.15
C SER A 129 -16.67 5.19 3.69
N LEU A 130 -15.82 4.17 3.72
CA LEU A 130 -14.45 4.26 3.23
C LEU A 130 -14.21 3.19 2.18
N THR A 131 -13.45 3.53 1.15
CA THR A 131 -12.83 2.55 0.25
C THR A 131 -11.32 2.62 0.39
N TYR A 132 -10.67 1.54 -0.02
CA TYR A 132 -9.23 1.39 0.15
C TYR A 132 -8.54 1.52 -1.19
N ARG A 133 -7.36 2.13 -1.18
CA ARG A 133 -6.36 1.93 -2.22
C ARG A 133 -5.02 1.59 -1.58
N TYR A 134 -4.22 0.82 -2.30
CA TYR A 134 -2.97 0.29 -1.79
C TYR A 134 -1.84 0.49 -2.78
N THR A 135 -0.64 0.67 -2.25
CA THR A 135 0.58 0.51 -3.03
C THR A 135 1.73 0.14 -2.11
N ASP A 136 2.67 -0.60 -2.65
CA ASP A 136 3.97 -0.89 -2.06
C ASP A 136 5.00 -0.94 -3.18
N PHE A 137 6.23 -1.30 -2.83
CA PHE A 137 7.27 -1.41 -3.84
C PHE A 137 6.94 -2.42 -4.94
N ASN A 138 6.35 -3.58 -4.61
CA ASN A 138 5.99 -4.61 -5.60
C ASN A 138 4.94 -4.10 -6.60
N VAL A 139 3.91 -3.40 -6.11
CA VAL A 139 2.90 -2.74 -6.95
C VAL A 139 3.55 -1.68 -7.84
N ILE A 140 4.41 -0.83 -7.28
CA ILE A 140 5.12 0.21 -8.04
C ILE A 140 6.00 -0.43 -9.13
N SER A 141 6.76 -1.48 -8.81
CA SER A 141 7.56 -2.24 -9.76
C SER A 141 6.72 -2.84 -10.87
N TYR A 142 5.56 -3.43 -10.55
CA TYR A 142 4.62 -3.94 -11.55
C TYR A 142 4.14 -2.80 -12.48
N LEU A 143 3.72 -1.67 -11.93
CA LEU A 143 3.26 -0.53 -12.73
C LEU A 143 4.38 0.04 -13.63
N ALA A 144 5.61 0.09 -13.12
CA ALA A 144 6.78 0.57 -13.86
C ALA A 144 7.20 -0.39 -14.98
N ASN A 145 7.29 -1.68 -14.68
CA ASN A 145 7.86 -2.66 -15.60
C ASN A 145 6.84 -3.24 -16.56
N TYR A 146 5.60 -3.43 -16.13
CA TYR A 146 4.55 -4.05 -16.94
C TYR A 146 3.65 -3.00 -17.60
N LYS A 147 3.03 -2.14 -16.80
CA LYS A 147 2.14 -1.09 -17.34
C LYS A 147 2.93 0.08 -17.95
N LYS A 148 4.26 0.07 -17.84
CA LYS A 148 5.18 1.13 -18.31
C LYS A 148 4.75 2.52 -17.87
N GLN A 149 4.18 2.64 -16.67
CA GLN A 149 3.72 3.91 -16.14
C GLN A 149 4.92 4.81 -15.82
N ILE A 150 5.03 5.92 -16.54
CA ILE A 150 6.11 6.91 -16.37
C ILE A 150 6.23 7.38 -14.91
N PRO A 151 5.15 7.68 -14.16
CA PRO A 151 5.28 8.08 -12.76
C PRO A 151 5.91 7.00 -11.87
N ALA A 152 5.63 5.72 -12.12
CA ALA A 152 6.20 4.61 -11.36
C ALA A 152 7.71 4.47 -11.64
N ILE A 153 8.12 4.54 -12.91
CA ILE A 153 9.53 4.51 -13.32
C ILE A 153 10.30 5.67 -12.67
N GLY A 154 9.72 6.88 -12.69
CA GLY A 154 10.30 8.06 -12.05
C GLY A 154 10.45 7.90 -10.53
N LEU A 155 9.45 7.30 -9.87
CA LEU A 155 9.49 7.05 -8.43
C LEU A 155 10.59 6.05 -8.04
N ILE A 156 10.76 4.95 -8.77
CA ILE A 156 11.83 3.97 -8.50
C ILE A 156 13.21 4.64 -8.58
N LYS A 157 13.45 5.50 -9.59
CA LYS A 157 14.71 6.24 -9.71
C LYS A 157 14.97 7.17 -8.52
N LYS A 158 13.93 7.82 -7.98
CA LYS A 158 14.04 8.65 -6.77
C LYS A 158 14.29 7.81 -5.52
N LEU A 159 13.68 6.64 -5.41
CA LEU A 159 13.96 5.73 -4.29
C LEU A 159 15.43 5.28 -4.31
N MET A 160 16.01 5.07 -5.49
CA MET A 160 17.43 4.74 -5.66
C MET A 160 18.37 5.92 -5.36
N SER A 161 17.92 7.18 -5.43
CA SER A 161 18.74 8.35 -5.05
C SER A 161 18.84 8.55 -3.54
N GLN A 162 18.17 7.72 -2.74
CA GLN A 162 18.19 7.74 -1.27
C GLN A 162 17.60 9.02 -0.65
N ASP A 163 16.68 9.68 -1.36
CA ASP A 163 15.92 10.78 -0.80
C ASP A 163 15.12 10.27 0.41
N ARG A 164 15.19 10.95 1.56
CA ARG A 164 14.47 10.52 2.78
C ARG A 164 12.95 10.48 2.58
N LYS A 165 12.44 11.38 1.76
CA LYS A 165 11.02 11.47 1.43
C LYS A 165 10.83 11.59 -0.07
N VAL A 166 9.77 10.98 -0.57
CA VAL A 166 9.41 10.99 -1.99
C VAL A 166 7.95 11.38 -2.15
N ASP A 167 7.66 12.07 -3.25
CA ASP A 167 6.30 12.36 -3.66
C ASP A 167 5.71 11.13 -4.37
N LEU A 168 4.68 10.54 -3.77
CA LEU A 168 3.95 9.37 -4.26
C LEU A 168 2.66 9.82 -4.97
N PRO A 169 2.57 9.70 -6.31
CA PRO A 169 1.37 10.05 -7.05
C PRO A 169 0.19 9.13 -6.72
N SER A 170 -1.01 9.69 -6.60
CA SER A 170 -2.24 8.95 -6.33
C SER A 170 -2.60 7.93 -7.42
N SER A 171 -2.05 8.09 -8.63
CA SER A 171 -2.22 7.15 -9.75
C SER A 171 -1.47 5.83 -9.58
N LEU A 172 -0.54 5.76 -8.63
CA LEU A 172 0.24 4.55 -8.34
C LEU A 172 -0.43 3.65 -7.28
N PHE A 173 -1.60 4.04 -6.81
CA PHE A 173 -2.41 3.23 -5.92
C PHE A 173 -3.40 2.40 -6.73
N ILE A 174 -3.53 1.12 -6.39
CA ILE A 174 -4.57 0.27 -6.92
C ILE A 174 -5.80 0.32 -6.00
N PRO A 175 -7.02 0.43 -6.55
CA PRO A 175 -8.23 0.36 -5.75
C PRO A 175 -8.43 -1.05 -5.20
N LEU A 176 -9.04 -1.16 -4.02
CA LEU A 176 -9.34 -2.42 -3.37
C LEU A 176 -10.78 -2.41 -2.85
N SER A 177 -11.46 -3.54 -2.98
CA SER A 177 -12.87 -3.68 -2.59
C SER A 177 -13.09 -3.84 -1.08
N SER A 178 -12.09 -4.28 -0.33
CA SER A 178 -12.22 -4.60 1.11
C SER A 178 -10.89 -4.59 1.87
N ALA A 179 -10.96 -4.58 3.20
CA ALA A 179 -9.80 -4.80 4.06
C ALA A 179 -9.19 -6.20 3.87
N GLY A 180 -10.00 -7.19 3.50
CA GLY A 180 -9.51 -8.52 3.14
C GLY A 180 -8.63 -8.51 1.89
N SER A 181 -9.04 -7.80 0.85
CA SER A 181 -8.23 -7.59 -0.36
C SER A 181 -6.91 -6.87 -0.03
N LEU A 182 -6.96 -5.88 0.86
CA LEU A 182 -5.78 -5.17 1.36
C LEU A 182 -4.80 -6.09 2.06
N LEU A 183 -5.28 -6.90 3.00
CA LEU A 183 -4.42 -7.81 3.76
C LEU A 183 -3.78 -8.85 2.85
N ARG A 184 -4.56 -9.41 1.91
CA ARG A 184 -4.06 -10.37 0.93
C ARG A 184 -2.98 -9.80 0.02
N ILE A 185 -3.18 -8.60 -0.53
CA ILE A 185 -2.16 -8.00 -1.40
C ILE A 185 -0.90 -7.59 -0.63
N ALA A 186 -1.05 -7.21 0.63
CA ALA A 186 0.08 -6.95 1.52
C ALA A 186 0.84 -8.22 1.97
N GLY A 187 0.35 -9.41 1.56
CA GLY A 187 0.96 -10.71 1.83
C GLY A 187 0.43 -11.43 3.08
N PHE A 188 -0.55 -10.87 3.78
CA PHE A 188 -1.14 -11.52 4.95
C PHE A 188 -2.14 -12.60 4.57
N PHE A 189 -2.31 -13.56 5.49
CA PHE A 189 -3.26 -14.68 5.35
C PHE A 189 -2.99 -15.56 4.11
N ASN A 190 -1.74 -15.59 3.64
CA ASN A 190 -1.13 -16.45 2.61
C ASN A 190 -2.02 -17.52 1.96
N GLU A 191 -3.11 -17.08 1.34
CA GLU A 191 -3.86 -17.82 0.32
C GLU A 191 -3.31 -17.48 -1.07
N CYS A 192 -2.30 -16.61 -1.16
CA CYS A 192 -1.91 -16.00 -2.42
C CYS A 192 -0.40 -16.03 -2.71
N GLU A 193 -0.11 -16.35 -3.97
CA GLU A 193 1.19 -16.37 -4.61
C GLU A 193 1.65 -14.99 -5.12
N PHE A 194 0.96 -13.86 -4.85
CA PHE A 194 1.33 -12.56 -5.46
C PHE A 194 2.78 -12.14 -5.16
N ASP A 195 3.20 -12.30 -3.91
CA ASP A 195 4.59 -12.07 -3.49
C ASP A 195 5.55 -13.02 -4.22
N TYR A 196 5.14 -14.28 -4.39
CA TYR A 196 5.87 -15.26 -5.18
C TYR A 196 5.97 -14.87 -6.67
N TRP A 197 4.88 -14.40 -7.28
CA TRP A 197 4.85 -13.98 -8.69
C TRP A 197 5.71 -12.74 -8.92
N CYS A 198 5.66 -11.76 -8.01
CA CYS A 198 6.57 -10.61 -8.03
C CYS A 198 8.02 -11.08 -7.95
N ASN A 199 8.33 -11.98 -7.01
CA ASN A 199 9.69 -12.50 -6.84
C ASN A 199 10.21 -13.22 -8.09
N GLN A 200 9.39 -14.09 -8.68
CA GLN A 200 9.78 -14.80 -9.90
C GLN A 200 9.96 -13.83 -11.07
N PHE A 201 9.06 -12.85 -11.23
CA PHE A 201 9.16 -11.85 -12.28
C PHE A 201 10.45 -11.03 -12.16
N ASN A 202 10.77 -10.55 -10.95
CA ASN A 202 11.93 -9.70 -10.74
C ASN A 202 13.25 -10.47 -10.84
N LYS A 203 13.32 -11.71 -10.36
CA LYS A 203 14.46 -12.61 -10.63
C LYS A 203 14.71 -12.81 -12.12
N LEU A 204 13.64 -12.91 -12.91
CA LEU A 204 13.76 -13.06 -14.36
C LEU A 204 14.13 -11.75 -15.05
N HIS A 205 13.60 -10.62 -14.58
CA HIS A 205 13.76 -9.31 -15.22
C HIS A 205 15.06 -8.59 -14.87
N TYR A 206 15.54 -8.75 -13.65
CA TYR A 206 16.73 -8.07 -13.11
C TYR A 206 17.88 -9.03 -12.74
N GLY A 207 17.63 -10.34 -12.66
CA GLY A 207 18.66 -11.35 -12.38
C GLY A 207 19.67 -11.48 -13.53
N ARG A 208 20.95 -11.67 -13.19
CA ARG A 208 22.13 -11.66 -14.10
C ARG A 208 22.22 -12.78 -15.16
N GLN A 209 21.18 -13.56 -15.44
CA GLN A 209 21.24 -14.66 -16.41
C GLN A 209 20.36 -14.39 -17.63
N GLN A 210 21.02 -14.09 -18.76
CA GLN A 210 20.42 -13.90 -20.07
C GLN A 210 20.06 -15.25 -20.72
N SER A 211 18.78 -15.60 -20.79
CA SER A 211 18.30 -16.58 -21.78
C SER A 211 17.00 -16.08 -22.43
N ARG A 212 16.86 -16.34 -23.74
CA ARG A 212 15.69 -15.95 -24.56
C ARG A 212 14.40 -16.68 -24.19
N ASP A 213 14.49 -17.78 -23.44
CA ASP A 213 13.33 -18.58 -23.01
C ASP A 213 12.51 -17.92 -21.89
N ARG A 214 13.02 -16.85 -21.29
CA ARG A 214 12.37 -16.17 -20.15
C ARG A 214 11.18 -15.30 -20.53
N GLU A 215 11.05 -14.84 -21.78
CA GLU A 215 9.96 -13.94 -22.16
C GLU A 215 8.58 -14.60 -21.97
N GLY A 216 8.43 -15.86 -22.37
CA GLY A 216 7.17 -16.60 -22.18
C GLY A 216 6.81 -16.82 -20.72
N GLU A 217 7.81 -17.16 -19.90
CA GLU A 217 7.64 -17.31 -18.45
C GLU A 217 7.25 -15.97 -17.82
N ILE A 218 7.99 -14.91 -18.11
CA ILE A 218 7.72 -13.54 -17.65
C ILE A 218 6.27 -13.13 -17.98
N GLN A 219 5.83 -13.33 -19.23
CA GLN A 219 4.45 -13.00 -19.62
C GLN A 219 3.40 -13.83 -18.88
N ASN A 220 3.68 -15.09 -18.57
CA ASN A 220 2.78 -15.94 -17.78
C ASN A 220 2.68 -15.45 -16.33
N LEU A 221 3.79 -15.14 -15.66
CA LEU A 221 3.79 -14.59 -14.29
C LEU A 221 3.00 -13.27 -14.25
N LEU A 222 3.22 -12.41 -15.24
CA LEU A 222 2.53 -11.13 -15.38
C LEU A 222 1.02 -11.28 -15.60
N GLY A 223 0.60 -12.26 -16.39
CA GLY A 223 -0.81 -12.59 -16.58
C GLY A 223 -1.48 -12.94 -15.24
N LYS A 224 -0.83 -13.81 -14.45
CA LYS A 224 -1.32 -14.19 -13.12
C LYS A 224 -1.40 -13.02 -12.15
N MET A 225 -0.41 -12.12 -12.17
CA MET A 225 -0.43 -10.89 -11.37
C MET A 225 -1.57 -9.94 -11.78
N SER A 226 -1.81 -9.75 -13.09
CA SER A 226 -2.90 -8.89 -13.58
C SER A 226 -4.25 -9.45 -13.17
N THR A 227 -4.51 -10.74 -13.41
CA THR A 227 -5.76 -11.40 -13.01
C THR A 227 -5.98 -11.32 -11.51
N TYR A 228 -4.92 -11.48 -10.73
CA TYR A 228 -5.01 -11.35 -9.28
C TYR A 228 -5.39 -9.93 -8.86
N ILE A 229 -4.67 -8.91 -9.33
CA ILE A 229 -4.96 -7.50 -9.01
C ILE A 229 -6.37 -7.10 -9.46
N GLU A 230 -6.82 -7.57 -10.62
CA GLU A 230 -8.17 -7.31 -11.14
C GLU A 230 -9.27 -8.04 -10.37
N GLY A 231 -8.93 -9.11 -9.64
CA GLY A 231 -9.85 -9.89 -8.81
C GLY A 231 -9.96 -9.41 -7.36
N LEU A 232 -9.20 -8.37 -6.95
CA LEU A 232 -9.18 -7.79 -5.60
C LEU A 232 -10.18 -6.65 -5.41
#